data_AF-A0A3S4F3C4-F1
#
_entry.id   AF-A0A3S4F3C4-F1
#
_cell.length_a   1.000
_cell.length_b   1.000
_cell.length_c   1.000
_cell.angle_alpha   90.00
_cell.angle_beta   90.00
_cell.angle_gamma   90.00
#
_symmetry.space_group_name_H-M   'P 1'
#
loop_
_entity.id
_entity.type
_entity.pdbx_description
1 polymer ?
#
loop_
_entity_poly.entity_id
_entity_poly.type
_entity_poly.pdbx_seq_one_letter_code
_entity_poly.pdbx_strand_id
1 'polypeptide(L)'
;MSDNPTIKNDEFNSMIRFAFRLAIISLLMVVIIYLAGVLLPEDSAEWVNLAMLALVGGNLIANLAVFYLALVGLFKSSLKWRALLSLLTALAVFALYAIALLLVT
;
A
#
# COMPACT_ATOMS: atom_id res chain seq x y z
N MET A 1 -7.99 15.72 -30.50
CA MET A 1 -8.18 16.15 -29.10
C MET A 1 -6.84 16.70 -28.66
N SER A 2 -6.68 18.02 -28.54
CA SER A 2 -5.40 18.62 -28.17
C SER A 2 -5.08 18.26 -26.72
N ASP A 3 -3.98 17.53 -26.52
CA ASP A 3 -3.45 17.22 -25.19
C ASP A 3 -3.15 18.51 -24.44
N ASN A 4 -4.07 18.93 -23.57
CA ASN A 4 -3.84 20.09 -22.74
C ASN A 4 -2.94 19.69 -21.56
N PRO A 5 -1.70 20.22 -21.47
CA PRO A 5 -0.73 19.80 -20.45
C PRO A 5 -1.21 20.06 -19.02
N THR A 6 -2.13 21.00 -18.80
CA THR A 6 -2.72 21.25 -17.47
C THR A 6 -3.65 20.12 -17.03
N ILE A 7 -4.50 19.61 -17.94
CA ILE A 7 -5.45 18.52 -17.66
C ILE A 7 -4.69 17.24 -17.27
N LYS A 8 -3.63 16.90 -18.02
CA LYS A 8 -2.77 15.74 -17.69
C LYS A 8 -2.09 15.88 -16.33
N ASN A 9 -1.62 17.08 -15.98
CA ASN A 9 -1.00 17.31 -14.68
C ASN A 9 -2.02 17.13 -13.54
N ASP A 10 -3.26 17.57 -13.72
CA ASP A 10 -4.32 17.39 -12.72
C ASP A 10 -4.71 15.92 -12.53
N GLU A 11 -4.72 15.13 -13.59
CA GLU A 11 -4.89 13.67 -13.53
C GLU A 11 -3.77 13.00 -12.71
N PHE A 12 -2.50 13.32 -13.00
CA PHE A 12 -1.37 12.82 -12.21
C PHE A 12 -1.44 13.25 -10.75
N ASN A 13 -1.85 14.49 -10.47
CA ASN A 13 -2.00 14.98 -9.10
C ASN A 13 -3.15 14.29 -8.35
N SER A 14 -4.25 13.98 -9.05
CA SER A 14 -5.35 13.18 -8.50
C SER A 14 -4.89 11.76 -8.16
N MET A 15 -4.19 11.12 -9.10
CA MET A 15 -3.59 9.79 -8.93
C MET A 15 -2.67 9.73 -7.71
N ILE A 16 -1.82 10.75 -7.51
CA ILE A 16 -0.90 10.79 -6.35
C ILE A 16 -1.62 11.04 -5.04
N ARG A 17 -2.69 11.84 -5.03
CA ARG A 17 -3.53 11.97 -3.84
C ARG A 17 -4.22 10.65 -3.49
N PHE A 18 -4.67 9.89 -4.48
CA PHE A 18 -5.22 8.56 -4.27
C PHE A 18 -4.15 7.59 -3.73
N ALA A 19 -2.99 7.51 -4.37
CA ALA A 19 -1.88 6.66 -3.93
C ALA A 19 -1.45 6.97 -2.49
N PHE A 20 -1.38 8.26 -2.12
CA PHE A 20 -1.04 8.66 -0.75
C PHE A 20 -2.08 8.22 0.28
N ARG A 21 -3.38 8.35 -0.03
CA ARG A 21 -4.45 7.84 0.85
C ARG A 21 -4.38 6.32 0.98
N LEU A 22 -4.16 5.62 -0.14
CA LEU A 22 -4.05 4.17 -0.16
C LEU A 22 -2.80 3.68 0.60
N ALA A 23 -1.69 4.43 0.56
CA ALA A 23 -0.48 4.14 1.33
C ALA A 23 -0.76 4.17 2.85
N ILE A 24 -1.50 5.19 3.32
CA ILE A 24 -1.90 5.31 4.72
C ILE A 24 -2.81 4.15 5.12
N ILE A 25 -3.81 3.82 4.28
CA ILE A 25 -4.69 2.68 4.52
C ILE A 25 -3.89 1.39 4.58
N SER A 26 -2.94 1.21 3.67
CA SER A 26 -2.11 0.02 3.62
C SER A 26 -1.24 -0.14 4.88
N LEU A 27 -0.67 0.95 5.38
CA LEU A 27 0.06 0.97 6.65
C LEU A 27 -0.85 0.62 7.84
N LEU A 28 -2.06 1.19 7.91
CA LEU A 28 -3.04 0.84 8.94
C LEU A 28 -3.45 -0.63 8.88
N MET A 29 -3.61 -1.18 7.68
CA MET A 29 -3.91 -2.59 7.47
C MET A 29 -2.80 -3.50 7.99
N VAL A 30 -1.52 -3.13 7.82
CA VAL A 30 -0.41 -3.89 8.43
C VAL A 30 -0.55 -3.96 9.95
N VAL A 31 -0.90 -2.84 10.60
CA VAL A 31 -1.10 -2.82 12.06
C VAL A 31 -2.26 -3.73 12.47
N ILE A 32 -3.38 -3.69 11.74
CA ILE A 32 -4.55 -4.56 12.02
C ILE A 32 -4.17 -6.03 11.85
N ILE A 33 -3.48 -6.39 10.78
CA ILE A 33 -3.03 -7.77 10.51
C ILE A 33 -2.07 -8.24 11.60
N TYR A 34 -1.14 -7.39 12.03
CA TYR A 34 -0.22 -7.72 13.12
C TYR A 34 -0.96 -7.96 14.43
N LEU A 35 -1.88 -7.06 14.81
CA LEU A 35 -2.70 -7.23 16.01
C LEU A 35 -3.57 -8.49 15.95
N ALA A 36 -4.18 -8.77 14.79
CA ALA A 36 -4.95 -9.99 14.60
C ALA A 36 -4.07 -11.25 14.76
N GLY A 37 -2.85 -11.24 14.21
CA GLY A 37 -1.90 -12.35 14.39
C GLY A 37 -1.46 -12.58 15.84
N VAL A 38 -1.40 -11.53 16.67
CA VAL A 38 -1.02 -11.64 18.09
C VAL A 38 -2.21 -12.01 18.98
N LEU A 39 -3.42 -11.54 18.65
CA LEU A 39 -4.61 -11.68 19.50
C LEU A 39 -5.46 -12.92 19.17
N LEU A 40 -5.32 -13.48 17.97
CA LEU A 40 -6.08 -14.67 17.60
C LEU A 40 -5.49 -15.93 18.24
N PRO A 41 -6.32 -16.80 18.85
CA PRO A 41 -5.87 -18.08 19.37
C PRO A 41 -5.29 -18.97 18.27
N GLU A 42 -4.30 -19.81 18.60
CA GLU A 42 -3.70 -20.76 17.66
C GLU A 42 -4.74 -21.75 17.09
N ASP A 43 -5.78 -22.09 17.87
CA ASP A 43 -6.90 -22.94 17.46
C ASP A 43 -8.03 -22.17 16.73
N SER A 44 -7.69 -21.05 16.10
CA SER A 44 -8.68 -20.27 15.34
C SER A 44 -9.24 -21.08 14.16
N ALA A 45 -10.54 -20.88 13.90
CA ALA A 45 -11.24 -21.60 12.85
C ALA A 45 -10.62 -21.35 11.47
N GLU A 46 -10.66 -22.35 10.59
CA GLU A 46 -10.03 -22.32 9.26
C GLU A 46 -10.45 -21.10 8.40
N TRP A 47 -11.71 -20.66 8.53
CA TRP A 47 -12.21 -19.48 7.83
C TRP A 47 -11.55 -18.16 8.28
N VAL A 48 -11.07 -18.09 9.53
CA VAL A 48 -10.31 -16.93 10.06
C VAL A 48 -8.94 -16.86 9.39
N ASN A 49 -8.28 -18.01 9.21
CA ASN A 49 -7.00 -18.10 8.52
C ASN A 49 -7.13 -17.70 7.04
N LEU A 50 -8.20 -18.14 6.37
CA LEU A 50 -8.50 -17.72 4.99
C LEU A 50 -8.78 -16.21 4.90
N ALA A 51 -9.54 -15.65 5.84
CA ALA A 51 -9.80 -14.22 5.89
C ALA A 51 -8.50 -13.42 6.09
N MET A 52 -7.63 -13.86 7.00
CA MET A 52 -6.32 -13.26 7.23
C MET A 52 -5.44 -13.30 5.98
N LEU A 53 -5.40 -14.44 5.29
CA LEU A 53 -4.68 -14.58 4.02
C LEU A 53 -5.20 -13.60 2.96
N ALA A 54 -6.53 -13.46 2.85
CA ALA A 54 -7.15 -12.52 1.92
C ALA A 54 -6.81 -11.06 2.28
N LEU A 55 -6.80 -10.71 3.56
CA LEU A 55 -6.41 -9.37 4.02
C LEU A 55 -4.94 -9.06 3.72
N VAL A 56 -4.04 -10.01 3.98
CA VAL A 56 -2.61 -9.89 3.65
C VAL A 56 -2.42 -9.73 2.15
N GLY A 57 -3.00 -10.61 1.34
CA GLY A 57 -2.90 -10.58 -0.12
C GLY A 57 -3.48 -9.30 -0.72
N GLY A 58 -4.67 -8.90 -0.26
CA GLY A 58 -5.32 -7.65 -0.68
C GLY A 58 -4.48 -6.42 -0.34
N ASN A 59 -3.88 -6.38 0.86
CA ASN A 59 -3.02 -5.29 1.27
C ASN A 59 -1.72 -5.22 0.45
N LEU A 60 -1.11 -6.38 0.13
CA LEU A 60 0.07 -6.44 -0.74
C LEU A 60 -0.22 -5.93 -2.15
N ILE A 61 -1.36 -6.29 -2.74
CA ILE A 61 -1.79 -5.80 -4.06
C ILE A 61 -2.01 -4.28 -4.03
N ALA A 62 -2.72 -3.78 -3.01
CA ALA A 62 -2.91 -2.35 -2.82
C ALA A 62 -1.57 -1.61 -2.67
N ASN A 63 -0.65 -2.16 -1.89
CA ASN A 63 0.68 -1.59 -1.69
C ASN A 63 1.53 -1.58 -2.97
N LEU A 64 1.40 -2.61 -3.82
CA LEU A 64 2.02 -2.64 -5.14
C LEU A 64 1.47 -1.55 -6.07
N ALA A 65 0.15 -1.32 -6.02
CA ALA A 65 -0.46 -0.20 -6.75
C ALA A 65 0.07 1.14 -6.24
N VAL A 66 0.17 1.35 -4.92
CA VAL A 66 0.79 2.55 -4.33
C VAL A 66 2.21 2.73 -4.85
N PHE A 67 3.04 1.68 -4.80
CA PHE A 67 4.41 1.72 -5.28
C PHE A 67 4.51 2.18 -6.74
N TYR A 68 3.71 1.57 -7.62
CA TYR A 68 3.70 1.93 -9.04
C TYR A 68 3.24 3.37 -9.28
N LEU A 69 2.11 3.77 -8.69
CA LEU A 69 1.55 5.10 -8.88
C LEU A 69 2.50 6.17 -8.31
N ALA A 70 3.09 5.93 -7.14
CA ALA A 70 4.07 6.82 -6.52
C ALA A 70 5.33 6.98 -7.37
N LEU A 71 5.85 5.88 -7.94
CA LEU A 71 6.99 5.91 -8.86
C LEU A 71 6.70 6.75 -10.09
N VAL A 72 5.53 6.56 -10.72
CA VAL A 72 5.10 7.38 -11.86
C VAL A 72 4.97 8.85 -11.47
N GLY A 73 4.42 9.16 -10.29
CA GLY A 73 4.24 10.52 -9.83
C GLY A 73 5.52 11.28 -9.51
N LEU A 74 6.59 10.60 -9.09
CA LEU A 74 7.89 11.24 -8.89
C LEU A 74 8.39 11.94 -10.16
N PHE A 75 8.10 11.36 -11.32
CA PHE A 75 8.52 11.87 -12.62
C PHE A 75 7.46 12.75 -13.29
N LYS A 76 6.16 12.44 -13.13
CA LYS A 76 5.09 13.06 -13.93
C LYS A 76 4.18 14.03 -13.16
N SER A 77 4.16 14.04 -11.83
CA SER A 77 3.28 14.90 -11.02
C SER A 77 4.03 16.12 -10.47
N SER A 78 3.31 17.22 -10.23
CA SER A 78 3.83 18.35 -9.46
C SER A 78 3.95 18.06 -7.95
N LEU A 79 3.24 17.06 -7.44
CA LEU A 79 3.20 16.65 -6.02
C LEU A 79 4.33 15.68 -5.64
N LYS A 80 5.58 16.01 -6.01
CA LYS A 80 6.75 15.12 -5.84
C LYS A 80 6.96 14.65 -4.40
N TRP A 81 6.77 15.52 -3.42
CA TRP A 81 6.93 15.17 -2.00
C TRP A 81 5.91 14.12 -1.54
N ARG A 82 4.65 14.23 -1.97
CA ARG A 82 3.63 13.22 -1.64
C ARG A 82 3.89 11.90 -2.36
N ALA A 83 4.37 11.97 -3.60
CA ALA A 83 4.79 10.78 -4.34
C ALA A 83 5.95 10.07 -3.62
N LEU A 84 6.98 10.82 -3.20
CA LEU A 84 8.12 10.28 -2.45
C LEU A 84 7.68 9.63 -1.12
N LEU A 85 6.86 10.33 -0.33
CA LEU A 85 6.35 9.79 0.93
C LEU A 85 5.52 8.52 0.71
N SER A 86 4.67 8.49 -0.32
CA SER A 86 3.88 7.29 -0.66
C SER A 86 4.80 6.12 -1.03
N LEU A 87 5.88 6.40 -1.79
CA LEU A 87 6.85 5.39 -2.20
C LEU A 87 7.61 4.83 -0.98
N LEU A 88 8.08 5.70 -0.08
CA LEU A 88 8.77 5.30 1.14
C LEU A 88 7.85 4.48 2.05
N THR A 89 6.59 4.87 2.20
CA THR A 89 5.60 4.09 2.95
C THR A 89 5.40 2.71 2.32
N ALA A 90 5.27 2.63 0.98
CA ALA A 90 5.09 1.35 0.32
C ALA A 90 6.29 0.42 0.49
N LEU A 91 7.52 0.96 0.42
CA LEU A 91 8.74 0.23 0.70
C LEU A 91 8.80 -0.26 2.15
N ALA A 92 8.41 0.58 3.11
CA ALA A 92 8.34 0.20 4.51
C ALA A 92 7.33 -0.95 4.74
N VAL A 93 6.15 -0.88 4.11
CA VAL A 93 5.15 -1.96 4.16
C VAL A 93 5.70 -3.26 3.58
N PHE A 94 6.38 -3.23 2.43
CA PHE A 94 7.01 -4.43 1.87
C PHE A 94 8.10 -4.98 2.79
N ALA A 95 8.93 -4.12 3.38
CA ALA A 95 9.95 -4.53 4.33
C ALA A 95 9.34 -5.20 5.56
N LEU A 96 8.23 -4.66 6.10
CA LEU A 96 7.52 -5.27 7.22
C LEU A 96 6.98 -6.67 6.89
N TYR A 97 6.41 -6.86 5.71
CA TYR A 97 5.98 -8.19 5.26
C TYR A 97 7.16 -9.15 5.05
N ALA A 98 8.28 -8.67 4.49
CA ALA A 98 9.48 -9.49 4.31
C ALA A 98 10.09 -9.93 5.66
N ILE A 99 10.14 -9.02 6.64
CA ILE A 99 10.57 -9.33 8.01
C ILE A 99 9.62 -10.34 8.65
N ALA A 100 8.31 -10.17 8.51
CA ALA A 100 7.33 -11.10 9.05
C ALA A 100 7.50 -12.52 8.46
N LEU A 101 7.76 -12.63 7.15
CA LEU A 101 8.05 -13.93 6.52
C LEU A 101 9.32 -14.57 7.07
N LEU A 102 10.41 -13.79 7.20
CA LEU A 102 11.68 -14.27 7.75
C LEU A 102 11.59 -14.74 9.20
N LEU A 103 10.66 -14.18 9.99
CA LEU A 103 10.45 -14.59 11.38
C LEU A 103 9.58 -15.84 11.53
N VAL A 104 8.79 -16.17 10.51
CA VAL A 104 7.86 -17.31 10.51
C VAL A 104 8.46 -18.56 9.86
N THR A 105 9.49 -18.42 9.01
CA THR A 105 10.27 -19.51 8.42
C THR A 105 11.48 -19.90 9.26
#